data_AF-A0A358A385-F1
#
_entry.id   AF-A0A358A385-F1
#
_cell.length_a   1.000
_cell.length_b   1.000
_cell.length_c   1.000
_cell.angle_alpha   90.00
_cell.angle_beta   90.00
_cell.angle_gamma   90.00
#
_symmetry.space_group_name_H-M   'P 1'
#
loop_
_entity.id
_entity.type
_entity.pdbx_description
1 polymer ?
#
loop_
_entity_poly.entity_id
_entity_poly.type
_entity_poly.pdbx_seq_one_letter_code
_entity_poly.pdbx_strand_id
1 'polypeptide(L)'
;AFIPAIGLTVRIGPGPDATWLGTDSVTGIVCDLVPGQLHEATTVVKLEQPVDGVGRTGRTVTGEYLVLEPAGSPSRWRRTGSAHVEVWAEPPSSEPWLEREAGVWVDDAASYEFD
;
A
#
# COMPACT_ATOMS: atom_id res chain seq x y z
N ALA A 1 3.81 11.26 -17.03
CA ALA A 1 3.43 10.10 -16.21
C ALA A 1 3.15 10.63 -14.81
N PHE A 2 2.13 10.10 -14.13
CA PHE A 2 1.91 10.47 -12.72
C PHE A 2 2.90 9.68 -11.86
N ILE A 3 3.51 10.35 -10.90
CA ILE A 3 4.40 9.73 -9.91
C ILE A 3 3.92 10.28 -8.56
N PRO A 4 3.52 9.42 -7.60
CA PRO A 4 3.14 9.86 -6.28
C PRO A 4 4.30 10.63 -5.64
N ALA A 5 4.01 11.83 -5.16
CA ALA A 5 4.97 12.65 -4.45
C ALA A 5 4.73 12.55 -2.94
N ILE A 6 5.81 12.65 -2.16
CA ILE A 6 5.73 12.79 -0.70
C ILE A 6 4.85 14.01 -0.36
N GLY A 7 3.94 13.81 0.60
CA GLY A 7 2.97 14.81 1.04
C GLY A 7 1.62 14.77 0.33
N LEU A 8 1.45 13.95 -0.71
CA LEU A 8 0.12 13.75 -1.31
C LEU A 8 -0.78 12.95 -0.37
N THR A 9 -2.02 13.41 -0.22
CA THR A 9 -3.08 12.62 0.37
C THR A 9 -3.47 11.51 -0.59
N VAL A 10 -3.80 10.35 -0.03
CA VAL A 10 -4.37 9.24 -0.76
C VAL A 10 -5.54 8.66 0.01
N ARG A 11 -6.67 8.50 -0.69
CA ARG A 11 -7.82 7.72 -0.22
C ARG A 11 -7.67 6.30 -0.75
N ILE A 12 -7.77 5.31 0.14
CA ILE A 12 -7.58 3.90 -0.17
C ILE A 12 -8.87 3.16 0.19
N GLY A 13 -9.46 2.49 -0.77
CA GLY A 13 -10.67 1.68 -0.60
C GLY A 13 -10.37 0.19 -0.80
N PRO A 14 -11.26 -0.69 -0.34
CA PRO A 14 -11.15 -2.11 -0.67
C PRO A 14 -11.28 -2.31 -2.18
N GLY A 15 -10.64 -3.35 -2.71
CA GLY A 15 -11.02 -3.90 -4.01
C GLY A 15 -12.42 -4.55 -3.96
N PRO A 16 -12.99 -4.94 -5.11
CA PRO A 16 -14.33 -5.51 -5.18
C PRO A 16 -14.57 -6.70 -4.24
N ASP A 17 -13.52 -7.49 -3.99
CA ASP A 17 -13.56 -8.71 -3.17
C ASP A 17 -12.76 -8.60 -1.85
N ALA A 18 -12.19 -7.42 -1.57
CA ALA A 18 -11.28 -7.24 -0.44
C ALA A 18 -12.03 -7.06 0.89
N THR A 19 -11.78 -7.96 1.84
CA THR A 19 -12.37 -7.90 3.20
C THR A 19 -11.44 -7.34 4.26
N TRP A 20 -10.16 -7.16 3.94
CA TRP A 20 -9.10 -6.84 4.91
C TRP A 20 -9.21 -5.43 5.49
N LEU A 21 -9.82 -4.46 4.77
CA LEU A 21 -9.85 -3.08 5.22
C LEU A 21 -10.84 -2.84 6.37
N GLY A 22 -11.91 -3.65 6.47
CA GLY A 22 -12.93 -3.54 7.51
C GLY A 22 -13.79 -2.25 7.49
N THR A 23 -13.56 -1.36 6.53
CA THR A 23 -14.27 -0.08 6.31
C THR A 23 -14.36 0.23 4.81
N ASP A 24 -15.16 1.22 4.44
CA ASP A 24 -15.34 1.65 3.05
C ASP A 24 -14.09 2.33 2.47
N SER A 25 -13.29 2.96 3.33
CA SER A 25 -12.03 3.58 2.94
C SER A 25 -11.19 4.01 4.15
N VAL A 26 -9.88 4.12 3.95
CA VAL A 26 -8.96 4.82 4.84
C VAL A 26 -8.24 5.94 4.08
N THR A 27 -7.75 6.93 4.82
CA THR A 27 -6.98 8.04 4.28
C THR A 27 -5.58 8.00 4.87
N GLY A 28 -4.59 8.39 4.07
CA GLY A 28 -3.23 8.59 4.54
C GLY A 28 -2.46 9.58 3.68
N ILE A 29 -1.21 9.78 4.03
CA ILE A 29 -0.29 10.67 3.34
C ILE A 29 0.90 9.87 2.86
N VAL A 30 1.31 10.09 1.60
CA VAL A 30 2.57 9.55 1.09
C VAL A 30 3.73 10.11 1.91
N CYS A 31 4.42 9.26 2.66
CA CYS A 31 5.52 9.66 3.51
C CYS A 31 6.88 9.24 2.97
N ASP A 32 6.94 8.25 2.08
CA ASP A 32 8.19 7.79 1.46
C ASP A 32 7.95 7.07 0.12
N LEU A 33 9.03 6.84 -0.62
CA LEU A 33 9.08 6.04 -1.83
C LEU A 33 10.18 4.97 -1.69
N VAL A 34 9.78 3.70 -1.65
CA VAL A 34 10.71 2.57 -1.47
C VAL A 34 10.85 1.75 -2.76
N PRO A 35 11.94 0.99 -2.92
CA PRO A 35 12.06 0.04 -4.02
C PRO A 35 10.94 -1.01 -4.00
N GLY A 36 10.25 -1.17 -5.14
CA GLY A 36 9.24 -2.21 -5.34
C GLY A 36 9.79 -3.53 -5.84
N GLN A 37 8.95 -4.55 -5.89
CA GLN A 37 9.34 -5.87 -6.37
C GLN A 37 9.62 -5.87 -7.89
N LEU A 38 8.81 -5.12 -8.67
CA LEU A 38 8.84 -5.16 -10.14
C LEU A 38 9.39 -3.88 -10.82
N HIS A 39 10.23 -3.11 -10.13
CA HIS A 39 11.00 -1.95 -10.63
C HIS A 39 10.33 -0.56 -10.56
N GLU A 40 9.02 -0.44 -10.32
CA GLU A 40 8.42 0.88 -10.05
C GLU A 40 8.46 1.22 -8.55
N ALA A 41 8.71 2.50 -8.23
CA ALA A 41 8.74 2.97 -6.85
C ALA A 41 7.40 2.67 -6.16
N THR A 42 7.46 1.99 -5.02
CA THR A 42 6.32 1.69 -4.18
C THR A 42 6.07 2.86 -3.26
N THR A 43 4.81 3.24 -3.11
CA THR A 43 4.45 4.39 -2.29
C THR A 43 4.23 3.94 -0.87
N VAL A 44 4.97 4.52 0.09
CA VAL A 44 4.72 4.30 1.51
C VAL A 44 3.73 5.35 1.98
N VAL A 45 2.62 4.90 2.56
CA VAL A 45 1.53 5.74 3.04
C VAL A 45 1.44 5.58 4.55
N LYS A 46 1.52 6.70 5.29
CA LYS A 46 1.16 6.74 6.70
C LYS A 46 -0.34 7.03 6.82
N LEU A 47 -1.08 6.11 7.40
CA LEU A 47 -2.52 6.22 7.61
C LEU A 47 -2.85 7.15 8.78
N GLU A 48 -4.03 7.76 8.71
CA GLU A 48 -4.59 8.53 9.84
C GLU A 48 -5.04 7.61 10.99
N GLN A 49 -5.41 6.37 10.65
CA GLN A 49 -5.85 5.34 11.60
C GLN A 49 -5.24 4.00 11.20
N PRO A 50 -4.80 3.17 12.17
CA PRO A 50 -4.23 1.88 11.86
C PRO A 50 -5.29 0.91 11.31
N VAL A 51 -4.83 -0.05 10.50
CA VAL A 51 -5.65 -1.13 9.92
C VAL A 51 -5.07 -2.48 10.27
N ASP A 52 -5.93 -3.49 10.32
CA ASP A 52 -5.52 -4.87 10.49
C ASP A 52 -5.20 -5.49 9.12
N GLY A 53 -3.98 -5.99 8.96
CA GLY A 53 -3.56 -6.80 7.84
C GLY A 53 -3.63 -8.28 8.20
N VAL A 54 -4.32 -9.07 7.38
CA VAL A 54 -4.32 -10.54 7.47
C VAL A 54 -3.76 -11.09 6.16
N GLY A 55 -2.60 -11.74 6.24
CA GLY A 55 -1.96 -12.32 5.07
C GLY A 55 -2.42 -13.74 4.78
N ARG A 56 -2.12 -14.23 3.57
CA ARG A 56 -2.47 -15.58 3.10
C ARG A 56 -2.04 -16.72 4.03
N THR A 57 -0.94 -16.53 4.76
CA THR A 57 -0.40 -17.52 5.70
C THR A 57 -1.05 -17.46 7.08
N GLY A 58 -2.03 -16.58 7.29
CA GLY A 58 -2.66 -16.32 8.58
C GLY A 58 -1.87 -15.39 9.50
N ARG A 59 -0.71 -14.87 9.06
CA ARG A 59 0.03 -13.84 9.80
C ARG A 59 -0.83 -12.58 9.88
N THR A 60 -0.98 -12.03 11.08
CA THR A 60 -1.69 -10.78 11.33
C THR A 60 -0.74 -9.68 11.75
N VAL A 61 -1.08 -8.43 11.41
CA VAL A 61 -0.41 -7.21 11.86
C VAL A 61 -1.45 -6.11 12.00
N THR A 62 -1.32 -5.25 13.00
CA THR A 62 -2.04 -3.97 13.06
C THR A 62 -1.03 -2.89 12.72
N GLY A 63 -1.29 -2.09 11.69
CA GLY A 63 -0.30 -1.17 11.14
C GLY A 63 -0.84 0.18 10.72
N GLU A 64 -0.02 1.21 10.91
CA GLU A 64 -0.29 2.57 10.43
C GLU A 64 0.43 2.89 9.11
N TYR A 65 1.21 1.94 8.56
CA TYR A 65 1.91 2.12 7.29
C TYR A 65 1.41 1.12 6.26
N LEU A 66 1.16 1.60 5.04
CA LEU A 66 0.90 0.78 3.87
C LEU A 66 1.98 0.98 2.82
N VAL A 67 2.43 -0.10 2.22
CA VAL A 67 3.24 -0.08 1.00
C VAL A 67 2.32 -0.44 -0.16
N LEU A 68 2.15 0.50 -1.09
CA LEU A 68 1.27 0.37 -2.25
C LEU A 68 2.08 0.16 -3.53
N GLU A 69 1.87 -0.96 -4.23
CA GLU A 69 2.48 -1.26 -5.53
C GLU A 69 1.42 -1.25 -6.64
N PRO A 70 1.59 -0.52 -7.77
CA PRO A 70 0.58 -0.46 -8.83
C PRO A 70 0.20 -1.84 -9.34
N ALA A 71 -1.09 -2.15 -9.33
CA ALA A 71 -1.62 -3.39 -9.86
C ALA A 71 -2.04 -3.25 -11.33
N GLY A 72 -2.13 -4.39 -12.02
CA GLY A 72 -2.58 -4.46 -13.42
C GLY A 72 -1.47 -4.23 -14.45
N SER A 73 -1.83 -4.30 -15.74
CA SER A 73 -0.93 -4.10 -16.87
C SER A 73 -1.34 -2.90 -17.72
N PRO A 74 -0.45 -1.90 -17.94
CA PRO A 74 0.89 -1.78 -17.37
C PRO A 74 0.83 -1.39 -15.89
N SER A 75 1.71 -1.96 -15.07
CA SER A 75 1.86 -1.61 -13.65
C SER A 75 2.46 -0.21 -13.55
N ARG A 76 1.59 0.81 -13.50
CA ARG A 76 1.96 2.24 -13.55
C ARG A 76 1.08 3.09 -12.66
N TRP A 77 1.70 4.04 -11.98
CA TRP A 77 0.98 5.05 -11.21
C TRP A 77 0.09 5.96 -12.06
N ARG A 78 -1.11 6.20 -11.54
CA ARG A 78 -2.12 7.15 -12.03
C ARG A 78 -2.69 7.91 -10.84
N ARG A 79 -3.52 8.92 -11.07
CA ARG A 79 -4.27 9.58 -9.98
C ARG A 79 -5.25 8.62 -9.31
N THR A 80 -5.88 7.74 -10.08
CA THR A 80 -6.75 6.68 -9.58
C THR A 80 -6.35 5.35 -10.19
N GLY A 81 -6.51 4.27 -9.42
CA GLY A 81 -6.18 2.93 -9.88
C GLY A 81 -6.33 1.88 -8.80
N SER A 82 -5.62 0.77 -9.01
CA SER A 82 -5.57 -0.33 -8.05
C SER A 82 -4.12 -0.62 -7.67
N ALA A 83 -3.90 -1.04 -6.42
CA ALA A 83 -2.58 -1.37 -5.90
C ALA A 83 -2.62 -2.67 -5.09
N HIS A 84 -1.54 -3.45 -5.19
CA HIS A 84 -1.25 -4.45 -4.16
C HIS A 84 -0.84 -3.75 -2.87
N VAL A 85 -1.22 -4.32 -1.73
CA VAL A 85 -1.02 -3.68 -0.43
C VAL A 85 -0.25 -4.61 0.50
N GLU A 86 0.73 -4.04 1.16
CA GLU A 86 1.44 -4.65 2.28
C GLU A 86 1.27 -3.76 3.51
N VAL A 87 0.80 -4.35 4.62
CA VAL A 87 0.55 -3.65 5.89
C VAL A 87 1.75 -3.77 6.81
N TRP A 88 2.10 -2.67 7.46
CA TRP A 88 3.30 -2.51 8.26
C TRP A 88 3.01 -1.79 9.59
N ALA A 89 3.52 -2.34 10.68
CA ALA A 89 3.43 -1.72 12.02
C ALA A 89 4.37 -0.52 12.17
N GLU A 90 5.55 -0.63 11.58
CA GLU A 90 6.61 0.39 11.55
C GLU A 90 6.98 0.69 10.09
N PRO A 91 7.53 1.87 9.77
CA PRO A 91 7.86 2.20 8.38
C PRO A 91 8.88 1.19 7.80
N PRO A 92 8.72 0.75 6.54
CA PRO A 92 9.65 -0.18 5.90
C PRO A 92 11.04 0.45 5.73
N SER A 93 12.09 -0.37 5.70
CA SER A 93 13.42 0.11 5.31
C SER A 93 13.47 0.49 3.83
N SER A 94 14.44 1.35 3.47
CA SER A 94 14.70 1.74 2.08
C SER A 94 15.57 0.72 1.33
N GLU A 95 15.79 -0.46 1.89
CA GLU A 95 16.59 -1.52 1.27
C GLU A 95 15.86 -2.12 0.05
N PRO A 96 16.59 -2.80 -0.85
CA PRO A 96 15.97 -3.56 -1.92
C PRO A 96 14.91 -4.54 -1.39
N TRP A 97 13.86 -4.79 -2.17
CA TRP A 97 12.73 -5.62 -1.74
C TRP A 97 13.13 -7.01 -1.20
N LEU A 98 14.17 -7.63 -1.77
CA LEU A 98 14.66 -8.95 -1.33
C LEU A 98 15.45 -8.91 -0.01
N GLU A 99 15.87 -7.74 0.44
CA GLU A 99 16.73 -7.54 1.61
C GLU A 99 15.97 -6.96 2.80
N ARG A 100 14.82 -6.32 2.57
CA ARG A 100 13.97 -5.79 3.63
C ARG A 100 13.19 -6.89 4.35
N GLU A 101 12.85 -6.62 5.61
CA GLU A 101 11.81 -7.42 6.28
C GLU A 101 10.49 -7.36 5.47
N ALA A 102 9.68 -8.41 5.56
CA ALA A 102 8.38 -8.42 4.90
C ALA A 102 7.29 -7.96 5.87
N GLY A 103 6.45 -7.02 5.43
CA GLY A 103 5.17 -6.74 6.06
C GLY A 103 4.17 -7.86 5.83
N VAL A 104 2.88 -7.54 5.98
CA VAL A 104 1.79 -8.49 5.71
C VAL A 104 1.09 -8.10 4.41
N TRP A 105 1.32 -8.88 3.37
CA TRP A 105 0.57 -8.78 2.12
C TRP A 105 -0.88 -9.21 2.34
N VAL A 106 -1.80 -8.28 2.18
CA VAL A 106 -3.24 -8.56 2.27
C VAL A 106 -3.75 -9.12 0.95
N ASP A 107 -4.80 -9.93 1.04
CA ASP A 107 -5.46 -10.46 -0.15
C ASP A 107 -6.22 -9.36 -0.90
N ASP A 108 -6.18 -9.47 -2.23
CA ASP A 108 -6.77 -8.58 -3.22
C ASP A 108 -6.24 -7.14 -3.27
N ALA A 109 -6.27 -6.57 -4.47
CA ALA A 109 -5.80 -5.20 -4.69
C ALA A 109 -6.76 -4.18 -4.05
N ALA A 110 -6.21 -3.11 -3.50
CA ALA A 110 -6.97 -1.95 -3.05
C ALA A 110 -7.25 -1.00 -4.22
N SER A 111 -8.33 -0.23 -4.13
CA SER A 111 -8.51 0.97 -4.95
C SER A 111 -7.79 2.15 -4.29
N TYR A 112 -7.27 3.08 -5.09
CA TYR A 112 -6.67 4.32 -4.58
C TYR A 112 -7.10 5.53 -5.40
N GLU A 113 -7.07 6.69 -4.76
CA GLU A 113 -7.24 8.01 -5.35
C GLU A 113 -6.31 9.03 -4.67
N PHE A 114 -5.41 9.63 -5.45
CA PHE A 114 -4.51 10.71 -5.03
C PHE A 114 -5.11 12.08 -5.37
N ASP A 115 -4.94 13.05 -4.46
CA ASP A 115 -5.27 14.48 -4.68
C ASP A 115 -4.43 15.15 -5.79
#